data_AF-Q93G57-F1
#
_entry.id   AF-Q93G57-F1
#
_cell.length_a   1.000
_cell.length_b   1.000
_cell.length_c   1.000
_cell.angle_alpha   90.00
_cell.angle_beta   90.00
_cell.angle_gamma   90.00
#
_symmetry.space_group_name_H-M   'P 1'
#
loop_
_entity.id
_entity.type
_entity.pdbx_description
1 polymer ?
#
loop_
_entity_poly.entity_id
_entity_poly.type
_entity_poly.pdbx_seq_one_letter_code
_entity_poly.pdbx_strand_id
1 'polypeptide(L)'
;MLLENGWLVDARRVPSPHHDCRPEDEKPTLLVVHNISLPPGEFGGPWIDALFTGTIDPDAHPFFAEIAHLRVSAHCLIRRDGEVVQYVPFDKRAWHAGVSMYHGRERCNDFSIGI
;
A
#
# COMPACT_ATOMS: atom_id res chain seq x y z
N MET A 1 -8.71 -17.28 -5.45
CA MET A 1 -8.19 -16.75 -4.17
C MET A 1 -9.37 -16.51 -3.25
N LEU A 2 -9.22 -16.84 -1.98
CA LEU A 2 -10.24 -16.64 -0.94
C LEU A 2 -9.92 -15.38 -0.13
N LEU A 3 -10.96 -14.75 0.40
CA LEU A 3 -10.86 -13.57 1.26
C LEU A 3 -11.43 -13.90 2.65
N GLU A 4 -10.65 -13.65 3.69
CA GLU A 4 -11.04 -13.85 5.09
C GLU A 4 -10.72 -12.59 5.90
N ASN A 5 -11.75 -11.96 6.48
CA ASN A 5 -11.61 -10.75 7.31
C ASN A 5 -10.77 -9.65 6.64
N GLY A 6 -11.02 -9.40 5.35
CA GLY A 6 -10.30 -8.40 4.56
C GLY A 6 -8.93 -8.84 4.04
N TRP A 7 -8.44 -10.02 4.42
CA TRP A 7 -7.15 -10.57 3.99
C TRP A 7 -7.29 -11.64 2.90
N LEU A 8 -6.37 -11.63 1.93
CA LEU A 8 -6.23 -12.75 1.01
C LEU A 8 -5.62 -13.93 1.76
N VAL A 9 -6.19 -15.12 1.55
CA VAL A 9 -5.71 -16.36 2.18
C VAL A 9 -4.32 -16.73 1.67
N ASP A 10 -4.07 -16.58 0.37
CA ASP A 10 -2.84 -17.04 -0.28
C ASP A 10 -1.74 -15.97 -0.38
N ALA A 11 -1.94 -14.78 0.19
CA ALA A 11 -0.97 -13.69 0.14
C ALA A 11 0.00 -13.73 1.33
N ARG A 12 1.26 -13.36 1.10
CA ARG A 12 2.21 -13.10 2.19
C ARG A 12 1.74 -11.86 2.96
N ARG A 13 1.45 -12.02 4.25
CA ARG A 13 0.97 -10.93 5.09
C ARG A 13 2.13 -10.20 5.74
N VAL A 14 2.18 -8.88 5.57
CA VAL A 14 3.13 -7.98 6.21
C VAL A 14 2.33 -6.84 6.85
N PRO A 15 1.67 -7.08 7.99
CA PRO A 15 0.73 -6.11 8.56
C PRO A 15 1.39 -4.77 8.83
N SER A 16 0.95 -3.74 8.10
CA SER A 16 1.49 -2.39 8.21
C SER A 16 0.72 -1.59 9.27
N PRO A 17 1.39 -0.76 10.11
CA PRO A 17 0.73 0.20 10.98
C PRO A 17 0.20 1.44 10.22
N HIS A 18 0.48 1.57 8.92
CA HIS A 18 0.09 2.71 8.09
C HIS A 18 -1.28 2.50 7.47
N HIS A 19 -2.31 2.46 8.30
CA HIS A 19 -3.70 2.46 7.88
C HIS A 19 -4.59 2.96 9.01
N ASP A 20 -5.84 3.26 8.68
CA ASP A 20 -6.89 3.58 9.65
C ASP A 20 -8.26 3.13 9.14
N CYS A 21 -9.33 3.50 9.85
CA CYS A 21 -10.69 3.21 9.43
C CYS A 21 -11.10 4.08 8.24
N ARG A 22 -11.89 3.50 7.34
CA ARG A 22 -12.62 4.28 6.33
C ARG A 22 -13.67 5.15 7.03
N PRO A 23 -13.99 6.35 6.53
CA PRO A 23 -15.10 7.13 7.05
C PRO A 23 -16.37 6.30 7.06
N GLU A 24 -17.07 6.27 8.21
CA GLU A 24 -18.34 5.54 8.37
C GLU A 24 -18.27 4.05 7.99
N ASP A 25 -17.08 3.44 8.09
CA ASP A 25 -16.81 2.05 7.66
C ASP A 25 -17.27 1.76 6.22
N GLU A 26 -17.17 2.77 5.34
CA GLU A 26 -17.56 2.65 3.94
C GLU A 26 -16.85 1.50 3.23
N LYS A 27 -17.59 0.76 2.38
CA LYS A 27 -16.98 -0.27 1.53
C LYS A 27 -16.23 0.37 0.36
N PRO A 28 -15.00 -0.07 0.06
CA PRO A 28 -14.29 0.41 -1.13
C PRO A 28 -15.05 0.04 -2.41
N THR A 29 -15.11 1.00 -3.34
CA THR A 29 -15.80 0.88 -4.64
C THR A 29 -14.91 1.21 -5.83
N LEU A 30 -13.67 1.64 -5.58
CA LEU A 30 -12.67 1.99 -6.59
C LEU A 30 -11.42 1.12 -6.45
N LEU A 31 -10.85 0.67 -7.56
CA LEU A 31 -9.50 0.12 -7.64
C LEU A 31 -8.56 1.18 -8.23
N VAL A 32 -7.45 1.46 -7.56
CA VAL A 32 -6.38 2.33 -8.07
C VAL A 32 -5.13 1.48 -8.27
N VAL A 33 -4.63 1.43 -9.50
CA VAL A 33 -3.44 0.67 -9.87
C VAL A 33 -2.21 1.56 -9.79
N HIS A 34 -1.18 1.11 -9.08
CA HIS A 34 0.09 1.79 -8.88
C HIS A 34 1.25 0.98 -9.46
N ASN A 35 2.43 1.60 -9.50
CA ASN A 35 3.69 0.88 -9.63
C ASN A 35 4.70 1.46 -8.65
N ILE A 36 5.66 0.64 -8.23
CA ILE A 36 6.75 1.06 -7.35
C ILE A 36 7.96 0.15 -7.57
N SER A 37 9.15 0.74 -7.50
CA SER A 37 10.45 0.07 -7.46
C SER A 37 11.35 0.85 -6.52
N LEU A 38 12.04 0.14 -5.63
CA LEU A 38 12.92 0.75 -4.64
C LEU A 38 14.19 -0.11 -4.53
N PRO A 39 15.38 0.48 -4.77
CA PRO A 39 15.61 1.79 -5.38
C PRO A 39 14.90 1.98 -6.74
N PRO A 40 14.74 3.22 -7.24
CA PRO A 40 14.04 3.46 -8.50
C PRO A 40 14.63 2.64 -9.66
N GLY A 41 13.77 1.85 -10.33
CA GLY A 41 14.17 0.96 -11.43
C GLY A 41 14.70 -0.42 -11.00
N GLU A 42 14.87 -0.66 -9.71
CA GLU A 42 15.37 -1.93 -9.15
C GLU A 42 14.25 -2.75 -8.49
N PHE A 43 14.34 -4.07 -8.62
CA PHE A 43 13.32 -5.01 -8.15
C PHE A 43 13.92 -6.08 -7.25
N GLY A 44 13.08 -6.69 -6.39
CA GLY A 44 13.46 -7.85 -5.58
C GLY A 44 13.97 -7.53 -4.18
N GLY A 45 14.28 -6.27 -3.87
CA GLY A 45 14.68 -5.85 -2.53
C GLY A 45 13.55 -5.91 -1.47
N PRO A 46 13.91 -5.69 -0.18
CA PRO A 46 12.96 -5.60 0.93
C PRO A 46 12.34 -4.19 1.09
N TRP A 47 12.77 -3.24 0.27
CA TRP A 47 12.55 -1.81 0.50
C TRP A 47 11.10 -1.36 0.38
N ILE A 48 10.30 -2.02 -0.45
CA ILE A 48 8.86 -1.72 -0.56
C ILE A 48 8.12 -2.13 0.71
N ASP A 49 8.44 -3.31 1.26
CA ASP A 49 7.88 -3.75 2.54
C ASP A 49 8.25 -2.74 3.63
N ALA A 50 9.53 -2.36 3.70
CA ALA A 50 10.03 -1.41 4.70
C ALA A 50 9.40 -0.01 4.58
N LEU A 51 9.20 0.51 3.36
CA LEU A 51 8.51 1.79 3.15
C LEU A 51 7.07 1.70 3.64
N PHE A 52 6.34 0.66 3.23
CA PHE A 52 4.93 0.52 3.58
C PHE A 52 4.70 0.19 5.05
N THR A 53 5.69 -0.34 5.77
CA THR A 53 5.64 -0.52 7.24
C THR A 53 6.22 0.64 8.04
N GLY A 54 6.79 1.66 7.39
CA GLY A 54 7.39 2.82 8.06
C GLY A 54 8.73 2.52 8.72
N THR A 55 9.48 1.55 8.21
CA THR A 55 10.76 1.07 8.76
C THR A 55 11.90 1.12 7.74
N ILE A 56 11.75 1.89 6.67
CA ILE A 56 12.81 2.06 5.67
C ILE A 56 14.02 2.78 6.29
N ASP A 57 15.21 2.24 6.05
CA ASP A 57 16.46 2.85 6.48
C ASP A 57 16.82 4.00 5.50
N PRO A 58 16.85 5.27 5.96
CA PRO A 58 17.17 6.41 5.10
C PRO A 58 18.61 6.36 4.56
N ASP A 59 19.52 5.66 5.22
CA ASP A 59 20.95 5.63 4.87
C ASP A 59 21.30 4.48 3.91
N ALA A 60 20.39 3.53 3.67
CA ALA A 60 20.63 2.37 2.82
C ALA A 60 20.70 2.69 1.32
N HIS A 61 20.12 3.81 0.88
CA HIS A 61 20.23 4.31 -0.49
C HIS A 61 19.92 5.83 -0.52
N PRO A 62 20.60 6.66 -1.34
CA PRO A 62 20.37 8.11 -1.37
C PRO A 62 18.91 8.53 -1.54
N PHE A 63 18.16 7.81 -2.38
CA PHE A 63 16.73 8.06 -2.60
C PHE A 63 15.87 7.83 -1.34
N PHE A 64 16.30 6.98 -0.40
CA PHE A 64 15.49 6.62 0.77
C PHE A 64 15.39 7.76 1.77
N ALA A 65 16.43 8.60 1.89
CA ALA A 65 16.37 9.83 2.68
C ALA A 65 15.22 10.75 2.23
N GLU A 66 14.88 10.76 0.94
CA GLU A 66 13.78 11.56 0.39
C GLU A 66 12.39 11.03 0.76
N ILE A 67 12.26 9.74 1.10
CA ILE A 67 10.96 9.10 1.32
C ILE A 67 10.77 8.54 2.73
N ALA A 68 11.82 8.49 3.56
CA ALA A 68 11.76 7.91 4.90
C ALA A 68 10.78 8.64 5.86
N HIS A 69 10.50 9.92 5.58
CA HIS A 69 9.53 10.71 6.35
C HIS A 69 8.07 10.46 5.93
N LEU A 70 7.84 9.77 4.81
CA LEU A 70 6.50 9.48 4.31
C LEU A 70 5.84 8.41 5.17
N ARG A 71 4.54 8.59 5.39
CA ARG A 71 3.65 7.59 5.98
C ARG A 71 2.69 7.14 4.90
N VAL A 72 3.07 6.09 4.19
CA VAL A 72 2.36 5.57 3.02
C VAL A 72 2.22 4.06 3.09
N SER A 73 1.21 3.52 2.43
CA SER A 73 0.99 2.08 2.30
C SER A 73 0.07 1.80 1.12
N ALA A 74 0.14 0.59 0.58
CA ALA A 74 -0.88 0.04 -0.32
C ALA A 74 -1.60 -1.12 0.36
N HIS A 75 -2.70 -1.61 -0.22
CA HIS A 75 -3.33 -2.82 0.29
C HIS A 75 -2.49 -4.02 -0.11
N CYS A 76 -2.12 -4.12 -1.39
CA CYS A 76 -1.30 -5.19 -1.92
C CYS A 76 -0.09 -4.67 -2.72
N LEU A 77 0.93 -5.51 -2.83
CA LEU A 77 2.00 -5.42 -3.82
C LEU A 77 2.00 -6.74 -4.60
N ILE A 78 2.07 -6.65 -5.93
CA ILE A 78 2.32 -7.82 -6.78
C ILE A 78 3.77 -7.72 -7.29
N ARG A 79 4.64 -8.60 -6.82
CA ARG A 79 6.06 -8.62 -7.21
C ARG A 79 6.24 -9.13 -8.63
N ARG A 80 7.46 -8.97 -9.17
CA ARG A 80 7.80 -9.35 -10.55
C ARG A 80 7.64 -10.84 -10.84
N ASP A 81 7.78 -11.68 -9.82
CA ASP A 81 7.58 -13.13 -9.86
C ASP A 81 6.11 -13.55 -9.67
N GLY A 82 5.21 -12.60 -9.43
CA GLY A 82 3.80 -12.85 -9.15
C GLY A 82 3.47 -13.06 -7.68
N GLU A 83 4.44 -12.99 -6.75
CA GLU A 83 4.14 -13.04 -5.32
C GLU A 83 3.21 -11.87 -4.95
N VAL A 84 2.12 -12.20 -4.25
CA VAL A 84 1.21 -11.21 -3.68
C VAL A 84 1.57 -10.99 -2.21
N VAL A 85 1.91 -9.75 -1.89
CA VAL A 85 2.15 -9.28 -0.52
C VAL A 85 0.97 -8.40 -0.13
N GLN A 86 0.41 -8.60 1.05
CA GLN A 86 -0.66 -7.75 1.58
C GLN A 86 -0.22 -7.05 2.86
N TYR A 87 -0.48 -5.75 2.94
CA TYR A 87 -0.07 -4.91 4.07
C TYR A 87 -1.26 -4.43 4.92
N VAL A 88 -2.39 -4.17 4.28
CA VAL A 88 -3.59 -3.59 4.89
C VAL A 88 -4.81 -4.39 4.42
N PRO A 89 -5.70 -4.82 5.33
CA PRO A 89 -6.91 -5.54 4.95
C PRO A 89 -7.85 -4.62 4.15
N PHE A 90 -8.59 -5.17 3.20
CA PHE A 90 -9.37 -4.37 2.25
C PHE A 90 -10.50 -3.52 2.86
N ASP A 91 -10.98 -3.87 4.06
CA ASP A 91 -11.96 -3.06 4.81
C ASP A 91 -11.35 -1.82 5.46
N LYS A 92 -10.02 -1.76 5.62
CA LYS A 92 -9.31 -0.59 6.15
C LYS A 92 -8.84 0.33 5.05
N ARG A 93 -8.53 1.57 5.44
CA ARG A 93 -8.03 2.62 4.56
C ARG A 93 -6.50 2.61 4.56
N ALA A 94 -5.90 2.13 3.47
CA ALA A 94 -4.47 2.34 3.22
C ALA A 94 -4.19 3.77 2.73
N TRP A 95 -2.93 4.21 2.80
CA TRP A 95 -2.52 5.58 2.46
C TRP A 95 -1.71 5.59 1.16
N HIS A 96 -2.39 5.42 0.01
CA HIS A 96 -1.74 5.25 -1.30
C HIS A 96 -2.02 6.37 -2.32
N ALA A 97 -3.18 7.04 -2.26
CA ALA A 97 -3.63 7.94 -3.31
C ALA A 97 -3.24 9.42 -3.09
N GLY A 98 -2.80 9.79 -1.88
CA GLY A 98 -2.52 11.19 -1.54
C GLY A 98 -3.69 12.14 -1.84
N VAL A 99 -3.37 13.37 -2.23
CA VAL A 99 -4.37 14.35 -2.73
C VAL A 99 -4.86 13.89 -4.10
N SER A 100 -6.15 13.55 -4.18
CA SER A 100 -6.74 12.85 -5.33
C SER A 100 -8.24 13.12 -5.44
N MET A 101 -8.80 12.98 -6.65
CA MET A 101 -10.23 13.12 -6.94
C MET A 101 -10.67 12.17 -8.07
N TYR A 102 -11.82 11.50 -7.90
CA TYR A 102 -12.42 10.61 -8.89
C TYR A 102 -13.92 10.89 -9.02
N HIS A 103 -14.41 11.16 -10.23
CA HIS A 103 -15.79 11.59 -10.51
C HIS A 103 -16.32 12.69 -9.57
N GLY A 104 -15.48 13.70 -9.27
CA GLY A 104 -15.86 14.82 -8.40
C GLY A 104 -15.80 14.50 -6.90
N ARG A 105 -15.40 13.28 -6.50
CA ARG A 105 -15.20 12.89 -5.11
C ARG A 105 -13.71 12.91 -4.75
N GLU A 106 -13.34 13.76 -3.80
CA GLU A 106 -11.98 13.87 -3.30
C GLU A 106 -11.60 12.72 -2.34
N ARG A 107 -10.30 12.64 -1.97
CA ARG A 107 -9.75 11.70 -0.98
C ARG A 107 -9.99 10.24 -1.36
N CYS A 108 -9.44 9.83 -2.50
CA CYS A 108 -9.70 8.51 -3.06
C CYS A 108 -9.38 7.34 -2.10
N ASN A 109 -8.45 7.50 -1.14
CA ASN A 109 -8.19 6.49 -0.11
C ASN A 109 -9.47 6.04 0.62
N ASP A 110 -10.42 6.95 0.85
CA ASP A 110 -11.64 6.68 1.62
C ASP A 110 -12.48 5.54 1.02
N PHE A 111 -12.54 5.47 -0.31
CA PHE A 111 -13.40 4.53 -1.04
C PHE A 111 -12.64 3.66 -2.04
N SER A 112 -11.31 3.56 -1.94
CA SER A 112 -10.51 2.77 -2.88
C SER A 112 -9.56 1.75 -2.24
N ILE A 113 -9.20 0.76 -3.06
CA ILE A 113 -8.13 -0.19 -2.84
C ILE A 113 -6.97 0.17 -3.77
N GLY A 114 -5.79 0.43 -3.19
CA GLY A 114 -4.52 0.53 -3.91
C GLY A 114 -3.80 -0.81 -4.02
N ILE A 115 -3.44 -1.19 -5.26
CA ILE A 115 -2.59 -2.33 -5.61
C ILE A 115 -1.41 -1.82 -6.42
#